data_AF-E6TZL1-F1
#
_entry.id   AF-E6TZL1-F1
#
_cell.length_a   1.000
_cell.length_b   1.000
_cell.length_c   1.000
_cell.angle_alpha   90.00
_cell.angle_beta   90.00
_cell.angle_gamma   90.00
#
_symmetry.space_group_name_H-M   'P 1'
#
loop_
_entity.id
_entity.type
_entity.pdbx_description
1 polymer ?
#
loop_
_entity_poly.entity_id
_entity_poly.type
_entity_poly.pdbx_seq_one_letter_code
_entity_poly.pdbx_strand_id
1 'polypeptide(L)'
;MTNSNYLHGAVEQIQQVITNAEEQLLESKKVEHNNAEEYTSAQVELEEANMQLDRMIHSANPDQRDQLIRLQQQLHQLQNKMILGL
;
A
#
# COMPACT_ATOMS: atom_id res chain seq x y z
N MET A 1 3.44 -22.96 -12.76
CA MET A 1 2.08 -22.46 -12.47
C MET A 1 1.91 -21.87 -11.06
N THR A 2 2.85 -22.06 -10.13
CA THR A 2 2.72 -21.62 -8.73
C THR A 2 2.98 -20.11 -8.50
N ASN A 3 3.86 -19.50 -9.30
CA ASN A 3 4.30 -18.11 -9.08
C ASN A 3 3.21 -17.07 -9.40
N SER A 4 2.30 -17.37 -10.34
CA SER A 4 1.24 -16.44 -10.75
C SER A 4 0.12 -16.27 -9.71
N ASN A 5 -0.29 -17.36 -9.05
CA ASN A 5 -1.34 -17.31 -8.02
C ASN A 5 -0.86 -16.60 -6.75
N TYR A 6 0.41 -16.83 -6.37
CA TYR A 6 1.02 -16.11 -5.25
C TYR A 6 1.11 -14.60 -5.53
N LEU A 7 1.54 -14.24 -6.75
CA LEU A 7 1.64 -12.83 -7.14
C LEU A 7 0.28 -12.13 -7.16
N HIS A 8 -0.76 -12.81 -7.64
CA HIS A 8 -2.11 -12.27 -7.65
C HIS A 8 -2.64 -12.01 -6.24
N GLY A 9 -2.55 -12.99 -5.33
CA GLY A 9 -3.02 -12.80 -3.96
C GLY A 9 -2.23 -11.72 -3.19
N ALA A 10 -0.93 -11.61 -3.43
CA ALA A 10 -0.12 -10.54 -2.84
C ALA A 10 -0.52 -9.16 -3.38
N VAL A 11 -0.79 -9.03 -4.68
CA VAL A 11 -1.29 -7.77 -5.28
C VAL A 11 -2.64 -7.38 -4.70
N GLU A 12 -3.57 -8.33 -4.55
CA GLU A 12 -4.88 -8.09 -3.93
C GLU A 12 -4.75 -7.63 -2.48
N GLN A 13 -3.86 -8.27 -1.71
CA GLN A 13 -3.57 -7.87 -0.32
C GLN A 13 -3.04 -6.44 -0.24
N ILE A 14 -2.05 -6.10 -1.07
CA ILE A 14 -1.47 -4.75 -1.13
C ILE A 14 -2.54 -3.73 -1.53
N GLN A 15 -3.40 -4.07 -2.49
CA GLN A 15 -4.49 -3.19 -2.89
C GLN A 15 -5.48 -2.93 -1.75
N GLN A 16 -5.77 -3.95 -0.94
CA GLN A 16 -6.62 -3.80 0.23
C GLN A 16 -5.97 -2.88 1.29
N VAL A 17 -4.67 -3.01 1.53
CA VAL A 17 -3.93 -2.12 2.44
C VAL A 17 -4.02 -0.67 1.96
N ILE A 18 -3.83 -0.41 0.66
CA ILE A 18 -3.96 0.93 0.07
C ILE A 18 -5.38 1.48 0.31
N THR A 19 -6.43 0.69 0.01
CA THR A 19 -7.82 1.11 0.22
C THR A 19 -8.09 1.44 1.68
N ASN A 20 -7.67 0.58 2.61
CA ASN A 20 -7.85 0.81 4.04
C ASN A 20 -7.13 2.08 4.51
N ALA A 21 -5.90 2.31 4.06
CA ALA A 21 -5.13 3.51 4.41
C ALA A 21 -5.75 4.79 3.82
N GLU A 22 -6.34 4.73 2.62
CA GLU A 22 -7.11 5.84 2.04
C GLU A 22 -8.33 6.20 2.90
N GLU A 23 -9.06 5.19 3.38
CA GLU A 23 -10.21 5.37 4.27
C GLU A 23 -9.78 6.00 5.62
N GLN A 24 -8.67 5.54 6.20
CA GLN A 24 -8.12 6.11 7.43
C GLN A 24 -7.66 7.57 7.25
N LEU A 25 -7.05 7.89 6.11
CA LEU A 25 -6.70 9.27 5.78
C LEU A 25 -7.95 10.16 5.60
N LEU A 26 -9.04 9.61 5.08
CA LEU A 26 -10.29 10.35 4.94
C LEU A 26 -10.96 10.57 6.30
N GLU A 27 -10.93 9.57 7.18
CA GLU A 27 -11.59 9.63 8.49
C GLU A 27 -10.83 10.54 9.46
N SER A 28 -9.50 10.47 9.46
CA SER A 28 -8.63 11.39 10.22
C SER A 28 -8.88 12.88 9.91
N LYS A 29 -9.32 13.21 8.69
CA LYS A 29 -9.68 14.58 8.31
C LYS A 29 -11.04 15.04 8.84
N LYS A 30 -11.94 14.12 9.16
CA LYS A 30 -13.29 14.44 9.65
C LYS A 30 -13.33 14.62 11.16
N VAL A 31 -12.49 13.89 11.90
CA VAL A 31 -12.50 13.88 13.35
C VAL A 31 -11.33 14.72 13.87
N GLU A 32 -11.62 15.81 14.60
CA GLU A 32 -10.66 16.80 15.12
C GLU A 32 -9.62 16.22 16.12
N HIS A 33 -9.76 14.94 16.48
CA HIS A 33 -8.86 14.19 17.35
C HIS A 33 -8.68 12.78 16.77
N ASN A 34 -7.65 12.66 15.92
CA ASN A 34 -7.20 11.42 15.31
C ASN A 34 -7.27 10.23 16.26
N ASN A 35 -7.81 9.12 15.78
CA ASN A 35 -7.45 7.82 16.30
C ASN A 35 -5.99 7.55 15.87
N ALA A 36 -5.05 8.24 16.52
CA ALA A 36 -3.64 8.32 16.12
C ALA A 36 -3.00 6.92 16.03
N GLU A 37 -3.53 5.96 16.78
CA GLU A 37 -3.17 4.54 16.72
C GLU A 37 -3.56 3.90 15.37
N GLU A 38 -4.78 4.12 14.87
CA GLU A 38 -5.22 3.60 13.56
C GLU A 38 -4.43 4.24 12.42
N TYR A 39 -4.16 5.54 12.53
CA TYR A 39 -3.33 6.26 11.56
C TYR A 39 -1.89 5.74 11.51
N THR A 40 -1.30 5.51 12.69
CA THR A 40 0.04 4.93 12.82
C THR A 40 0.07 3.51 12.30
N SER A 41 -0.97 2.73 12.56
CA SER A 41 -1.09 1.34 12.08
C SER A 41 -1.15 1.28 10.56
N ALA A 42 -1.97 2.13 9.93
CA ALA A 42 -2.04 2.24 8.48
C ALA A 42 -0.69 2.63 7.85
N GLN A 43 0.08 3.52 8.48
CA GLN A 43 1.44 3.86 8.03
C GLN A 43 2.40 2.67 8.08
N VAL A 44 2.32 1.84 9.13
CA VAL A 44 3.12 0.62 9.24
C VAL A 44 2.73 -0.40 8.17
N GLU A 45 1.43 -0.61 7.95
CA GLU A 45 0.94 -1.52 6.91
C GLU A 45 1.37 -1.09 5.50
N LEU A 46 1.36 0.22 5.21
CA LEU A 46 1.88 0.75 3.94
C LEU A 46 3.38 0.47 3.78
N GLU A 47 4.17 0.62 4.83
CA GLU A 47 5.61 0.32 4.78
C GLU A 47 5.87 -1.18 4.54
N GLU A 48 5.13 -2.06 5.21
CA GLU A 48 5.21 -3.50 5.01
C GLU A 48 4.83 -3.91 3.58
N ALA A 49 3.76 -3.32 3.05
CA ALA A 49 3.32 -3.53 1.67
C ALA A 49 4.35 -3.00 0.67
N ASN A 50 5.02 -1.89 0.94
CA ASN A 50 6.10 -1.38 0.10
C ASN A 50 7.31 -2.33 0.07
N MET A 51 7.74 -2.82 1.24
CA MET A 51 8.82 -3.81 1.32
C MET A 51 8.47 -5.11 0.60
N GLN A 52 7.20 -5.52 0.62
CA GLN A 52 6.72 -6.68 -0.12
C GLN A 52 6.75 -6.44 -1.63
N LEU A 53 6.29 -5.28 -2.09
CA LEU A 53 6.34 -4.87 -3.49
C LEU A 53 7.77 -4.86 -4.03
N ASP A 54 8.71 -4.31 -3.28
CA ASP A 54 10.12 -4.31 -3.66
C ASP A 54 10.60 -5.74 -3.91
N ARG A 55 10.37 -6.67 -2.98
CA ARG A 55 10.75 -8.08 -3.15
C ARG A 55 10.12 -8.70 -4.40
N MET A 56 8.85 -8.40 -4.66
CA MET A 56 8.14 -8.93 -5.84
C MET A 56 8.71 -8.37 -7.14
N ILE A 57 8.96 -7.06 -7.24
CA ILE A 57 9.54 -6.37 -8.40
C ILE A 57 10.88 -6.97 -8.82
N HIS A 58 11.72 -7.32 -7.83
CA HIS A 58 13.03 -7.95 -8.08
C HIS A 58 12.91 -9.32 -8.74
N SER A 59 11.84 -10.08 -8.44
CA SER A 59 11.60 -11.43 -8.96
C SER A 59 10.65 -11.51 -10.17
N ALA A 60 10.01 -10.39 -10.52
CA ALA A 60 8.98 -10.31 -11.55
C ALA A 60 9.55 -10.30 -12.97
N ASN A 61 8.78 -10.87 -13.91
CA ASN A 61 9.02 -10.69 -15.34
C ASN A 61 8.65 -9.24 -15.78
N PRO A 62 8.99 -8.80 -17.01
CA PRO A 62 8.72 -7.42 -17.45
C PRO A 62 7.25 -6.99 -17.33
N ASP A 63 6.30 -7.83 -17.76
CA ASP A 63 4.87 -7.50 -17.73
C ASP A 63 4.34 -7.35 -16.29
N GLN A 64 4.78 -8.24 -15.40
CA GLN A 64 4.45 -8.20 -13.98
C GLN A 64 5.12 -7.02 -13.27
N ARG A 65 6.38 -6.73 -13.63
CA ARG A 65 7.16 -5.63 -13.06
C ARG A 65 6.48 -4.30 -13.31
N ASP A 66 5.98 -4.06 -14.52
CA ASP A 66 5.27 -2.82 -14.83
C ASP A 66 4.00 -2.65 -14.00
N GLN A 67 3.26 -3.73 -13.75
CA GLN A 67 2.09 -3.69 -12.87
C GLN A 67 2.47 -3.37 -11.42
N LEU A 68 3.52 -4.03 -10.91
CA LEU A 68 3.99 -3.83 -9.54
C LEU A 68 4.58 -2.43 -9.30
N ILE A 69 5.30 -1.88 -10.28
CA ILE A 69 5.84 -0.52 -10.21
C ILE A 69 4.70 0.52 -10.13
N ARG A 70 3.61 0.32 -10.89
CA ARG A 70 2.44 1.21 -10.78
C ARG A 70 1.82 1.16 -9.39
N LEU A 71 1.68 -0.04 -8.81
CA LEU A 71 1.14 -0.21 -7.47
C LEU A 71 2.06 0.44 -6.42
N GLN A 72 3.37 0.31 -6.57
CA GLN A 72 4.36 0.97 -5.70
C GLN A 72 4.25 2.49 -5.75
N GLN A 73 4.08 3.08 -6.95
CA GLN A 73 3.89 4.53 -7.08
C GLN A 73 2.62 5.01 -6.38
N GLN A 74 1.51 4.27 -6.48
CA GLN A 74 0.27 4.59 -5.78
C GLN A 74 0.45 4.55 -4.26
N LEU A 75 1.12 3.51 -3.76
CA LEU A 75 1.44 3.35 -2.34
C LEU A 75 2.29 4.51 -1.84
N HIS A 76 3.38 4.86 -2.53
CA HIS A 76 4.24 5.99 -2.14
C HIS A 76 3.50 7.32 -2.15
N GLN A 77 2.60 7.54 -3.13
CA GLN A 77 1.78 8.74 -3.17
C GLN A 77 0.85 8.82 -1.96
N LEU A 78 0.22 7.72 -1.57
CA LEU A 78 -0.65 7.67 -0.40
C LEU A 78 0.13 7.89 0.90
N GLN A 79 1.25 7.19 1.08
CA GLN A 79 2.11 7.34 2.25
C GLN A 79 2.56 8.80 2.42
N ASN A 80 2.95 9.46 1.32
CA ASN A 80 3.28 10.89 1.32
C ASN A 80 2.08 11.77 1.71
N LYS A 81 0.88 11.52 1.15
CA LYS A 81 -0.32 12.26 1.54
C LYS A 81 -0.62 12.10 3.03
N MET A 82 -0.47 10.90 3.57
CA MET A 82 -0.66 10.65 4.99
C MET A 82 0.42 11.31 5.86
N ILE A 83 1.69 11.31 5.45
CA ILE A 83 2.73 12.04 6.20
C ILE A 83 2.42 13.54 6.25
N LEU A 84 1.88 14.09 5.16
CA LEU A 84 1.54 15.51 5.04
C LEU A 84 0.14 15.86 5.59
N GLY A 85 -0.72 14.88 5.85
CA GLY A 85 -2.13 15.07 6.22
C GLY A 85 -2.98 15.72 5.11
N LEU A 86 -2.60 15.57 3.84
CA LEU A 86 -3.23 16.21 2.67
C LEU A 86 -4.37 15.40 2.08
#